data_AF-A0AAV2ZP49-F1
#
_entry.id   AF-A0AAV2ZP49-F1
#
_cell.length_a   1.000
_cell.length_b   1.000
_cell.length_c   1.000
_cell.angle_alpha   90.00
_cell.angle_beta   90.00
_cell.angle_gamma   90.00
#
_symmetry.space_group_name_H-M   'P 1'
#
loop_
_entity.id
_entity.type
_entity.pdbx_description
1 polymer ?
#
loop_
_entity_poly.entity_id
_entity_poly.type
_entity_poly.pdbx_seq_one_letter_code
_entity_poly.pdbx_strand_id
1 'polypeptide(L)'
;MGVAHTLLVSTVNMAAPSTWASFAALRHEYGTRSNDELAKIDVAVKGQLMHMRRLSRKCSFYDLESTDASEADQRIEVILKIIQDELSIEQVETIRHRVNVGDVVVISGFLEKTHTSDADGIGAVASFLLHVRDMTVVTAWKDASPGVPFQPRPTAAPKKSGSATNVGKETSAVGSASSGEQTPGRAVAHCKFWINSRTCHLGDKCELVHIDDANFKAARAQWLEERLQLKRSRAQLDDDPHDAHGKTSKSKRAEVFVDWLVKQFGVETLSTGVGVVDVAGGRGNVSFELWNKRGIPCTLIDPRPMKLSKVQMKHLKKVKKNTTLIAGQELAPQRMELFNTESFLEKPANEQLIREASVLIGMHPDEATDAIFDMAVKFDKSFAVVPCCVFGRTFPDRRVSSDPEKRVVSFDDFVEYLQAKHTSIEKAFLPFDGKNMVLFRSTGSTITAVSQSNDSK
;
A
#
# COMPACT_ATOMS: atom_id res chain seq x y z
N MET A 1 9.55 -39.72 -44.04
CA MET A 1 8.80 -38.53 -44.45
C MET A 1 8.11 -37.97 -43.22
N GLY A 2 8.45 -36.76 -42.80
CA GLY A 2 7.95 -36.15 -41.57
C GLY A 2 8.92 -35.06 -41.12
N VAL A 3 8.72 -33.86 -41.65
CA VAL A 3 9.64 -32.72 -41.62
C VAL A 3 9.60 -32.06 -40.24
N ALA A 4 10.74 -31.99 -39.56
CA ALA A 4 10.91 -31.16 -38.38
C ALA A 4 11.03 -29.69 -38.81
N HIS A 5 9.99 -28.90 -38.51
CA HIS A 5 10.01 -27.46 -38.70
C HIS A 5 10.82 -26.81 -37.56
N THR A 6 12.12 -26.67 -37.78
CA THR A 6 12.99 -25.81 -36.97
C THR A 6 12.67 -24.36 -37.34
N LEU A 7 11.93 -23.66 -36.47
CA LEU A 7 11.75 -22.21 -36.56
C LEU A 7 13.10 -21.53 -36.27
N LEU A 8 13.81 -21.19 -37.34
CA LEU A 8 14.90 -20.23 -37.33
C LEU A 8 14.33 -18.87 -36.92
N VAL A 9 14.45 -18.54 -35.63
CA VAL A 9 14.34 -17.16 -35.16
C VAL A 9 15.53 -16.42 -35.75
N SER A 10 15.28 -15.68 -36.83
CA SER A 10 16.23 -14.74 -37.41
C SER A 10 16.46 -13.64 -36.38
N THR A 11 17.49 -13.80 -35.55
CA THR A 11 18.03 -12.71 -34.74
C THR A 11 18.68 -11.73 -35.70
N VAL A 12 17.91 -10.75 -36.14
CA VAL A 12 18.47 -9.51 -36.68
C VAL A 12 19.25 -8.90 -35.52
N ASN A 13 20.57 -9.06 -35.59
CA ASN A 13 21.52 -8.47 -34.67
C ASN A 13 21.52 -6.96 -34.93
N MET A 14 20.48 -6.26 -34.44
CA MET A 14 20.48 -4.81 -34.39
C MET A 14 21.52 -4.42 -33.35
N ALA A 15 22.63 -3.82 -33.80
CA ALA A 15 23.62 -3.23 -32.92
C ALA A 15 22.90 -2.41 -31.84
N ALA A 16 23.21 -2.66 -30.57
CA ALA A 16 22.62 -1.90 -29.47
C ALA A 16 22.79 -0.40 -29.76
N PRO A 17 21.70 0.39 -29.77
CA PRO A 17 21.81 1.81 -30.06
C PRO A 17 22.81 2.44 -29.10
N SER A 18 23.73 3.25 -29.63
CA SER A 18 24.67 4.01 -28.81
C SER A 18 23.90 4.78 -27.75
N THR A 19 24.25 4.55 -26.48
CA THR A 19 23.55 5.17 -25.36
C THR A 19 24.02 6.61 -25.17
N TRP A 20 23.09 7.55 -25.28
CA TRP A 20 23.35 8.97 -25.11
C TRP A 20 23.44 9.33 -23.64
N ALA A 21 24.63 9.76 -23.18
CA ALA A 21 24.83 10.32 -21.85
C ALA A 21 24.90 11.86 -21.86
N SER A 22 25.32 12.46 -22.98
CA SER A 22 25.30 13.90 -23.23
C SER A 22 23.98 14.29 -23.90
N PHE A 23 23.23 15.17 -23.26
CA PHE A 23 21.97 15.69 -23.80
C PHE A 23 22.24 16.80 -24.81
N ALA A 24 23.35 17.55 -24.68
CA ALA A 24 23.70 18.54 -25.70
C ALA A 24 24.03 17.88 -27.05
N ALA A 25 24.79 16.78 -27.03
CA ALA A 25 25.11 16.02 -28.24
C ALA A 25 23.85 15.38 -28.86
N LEU A 26 22.95 14.85 -28.02
CA LEU A 26 21.64 14.35 -28.45
C LEU A 26 20.84 15.45 -29.18
N ARG A 27 20.78 16.65 -28.60
CA ARG A 27 20.08 17.79 -29.21
C ARG A 27 20.73 18.25 -30.51
N HIS A 28 22.05 18.22 -30.61
CA HIS A 28 22.77 18.58 -31.82
C HIS A 28 22.47 17.58 -32.96
N GLU A 29 22.51 16.28 -32.69
CA GLU A 29 22.29 15.22 -33.69
C GLU A 29 20.84 15.17 -34.21
N TYR A 30 19.87 15.33 -33.31
CA TYR A 30 18.45 15.18 -33.64
C TYR A 30 17.72 16.52 -33.81
N GLY A 31 18.40 17.64 -33.56
CA GLY A 31 17.85 19.00 -33.55
C GLY A 31 17.27 19.47 -34.88
N THR A 32 17.70 18.90 -36.01
CA THR A 32 17.23 19.27 -37.36
C THR A 32 16.14 18.35 -37.91
N ARG A 33 15.91 17.17 -37.32
CA ARG A 33 14.97 16.16 -37.84
C ARG A 33 13.50 16.46 -37.51
N SER A 34 12.56 16.10 -38.37
CA SER A 34 11.13 16.27 -38.13
C SER A 34 10.59 15.29 -37.07
N ASN A 35 9.43 15.57 -36.46
CA ASN A 35 8.81 14.66 -35.49
C ASN A 35 8.46 13.30 -36.10
N ASP A 36 8.05 13.26 -37.37
CA ASP A 36 7.74 12.01 -38.08
C ASP A 36 8.98 11.12 -38.31
N GLU A 37 10.15 11.74 -38.44
CA GLU A 37 11.43 11.03 -38.50
C GLU A 37 11.86 10.56 -37.11
N LEU A 38 11.71 11.40 -36.09
CA LEU A 38 12.12 11.08 -34.72
C LEU A 38 11.28 9.95 -34.11
N ALA A 39 9.99 9.88 -34.41
CA ALA A 39 9.11 8.80 -33.94
C ALA A 39 9.50 7.40 -34.47
N LYS A 40 10.29 7.35 -35.56
CA LYS A 40 10.77 6.10 -36.17
C LYS A 40 12.17 5.68 -35.69
N ILE A 41 12.82 6.51 -34.88
CA ILE A 41 14.17 6.28 -34.39
C ILE A 41 14.11 5.90 -32.93
N ASP A 42 14.57 4.68 -32.63
CA ASP A 42 14.83 4.28 -31.24
C ASP A 42 16.13 4.91 -30.75
N VAL A 43 16.04 5.59 -29.62
CA VAL A 43 17.16 6.16 -28.88
C VAL A 43 17.24 5.52 -27.49
N ALA A 44 18.46 5.37 -27.00
CA ALA A 44 18.72 5.00 -25.61
C ALA A 44 19.38 6.20 -24.91
N VAL A 45 18.77 6.71 -23.86
CA VAL A 45 19.26 7.89 -23.11
C VAL A 45 19.55 7.48 -21.67
N LYS A 46 20.78 7.74 -21.22
CA LYS A 46 21.21 7.51 -19.84
C LYS A 46 21.14 8.81 -19.05
N GLY A 47 20.59 8.74 -17.85
CA GLY A 47 20.57 9.89 -16.94
C GLY A 47 20.15 9.51 -15.52
N GLN A 48 20.19 10.48 -14.62
CA GLN A 48 19.71 10.34 -13.25
C GLN A 48 18.27 10.84 -13.14
N LEU A 49 17.38 10.05 -12.54
CA LEU A 49 15.98 10.44 -12.32
C LEU A 49 15.88 11.47 -11.20
N MET A 50 15.55 12.72 -11.56
CA MET A 50 15.44 13.82 -10.61
C MET A 50 14.04 13.96 -10.05
N HIS A 51 13.03 13.76 -10.88
CA HIS A 51 11.65 13.92 -10.46
C HIS A 51 10.73 12.94 -11.18
N MET A 52 9.60 12.62 -10.55
CA MET A 52 8.55 11.78 -11.12
C MET A 52 7.19 12.38 -10.77
N ARG A 53 6.38 12.64 -11.79
CA ARG A 53 5.00 13.12 -11.68
C ARG A 53 4.06 12.04 -12.21
N ARG A 54 3.22 11.45 -11.35
CA ARG A 54 2.21 10.47 -11.75
C ARG A 54 0.89 11.19 -12.03
N LEU A 55 0.43 11.17 -13.28
CA LEU A 55 -0.85 11.79 -13.64
C LEU A 55 -2.01 10.78 -13.56
N SER A 56 -1.77 9.54 -13.99
CA SER A 56 -2.77 8.48 -13.96
C SER A 56 -2.13 7.09 -13.92
N ARG A 57 -2.96 6.03 -13.82
CA ARG A 57 -2.48 4.65 -14.00
C ARG A 57 -1.81 4.42 -15.37
N LYS A 58 -2.12 5.24 -16.37
CA LYS A 58 -1.65 5.12 -17.75
C LYS A 58 -0.57 6.12 -18.15
N CYS A 59 -0.33 7.19 -17.38
CA CYS A 59 0.63 8.24 -17.74
C CYS A 59 1.47 8.74 -16.55
N SER A 60 2.79 8.82 -16.74
CA SER A 60 3.77 9.40 -15.80
C SER A 60 4.76 10.27 -16.57
N PHE A 61 5.21 11.35 -15.94
CA PHE A 61 6.33 12.16 -16.39
C PHE A 61 7.54 11.95 -15.47
N TYR A 62 8.73 12.01 -16.04
CA TYR A 62 9.99 12.01 -15.31
C TYR A 62 10.86 13.16 -15.81
N ASP A 63 11.67 13.70 -14.90
CA ASP A 63 12.70 14.66 -15.27
C ASP A 63 14.04 13.92 -15.14
N LEU A 64 14.76 13.79 -16.26
CA LEU A 64 16.03 13.10 -16.33
C LEU A 64 17.15 14.14 -16.45
N GLU A 65 18.18 14.03 -15.60
CA GLU A 65 19.38 14.90 -15.63
C GLU A 65 20.58 14.13 -16.16
N SER A 66 21.45 14.81 -16.91
CA SER A 66 22.65 14.16 -17.46
C SER A 66 23.56 13.67 -16.33
N THR A 67 24.15 12.48 -16.53
CA THR A 67 25.20 11.97 -15.64
C THR A 67 26.59 12.50 -15.99
N ASP A 68 26.73 13.26 -17.09
CA ASP A 68 27.98 13.89 -17.47
C ASP A 68 28.21 15.14 -16.60
N ALA A 69 29.32 15.16 -15.86
CA ALA A 69 29.66 16.26 -14.97
C ALA A 69 29.89 17.59 -15.73
N SER A 70 30.22 17.53 -17.03
CA SER A 70 30.35 18.70 -17.89
C SER A 70 29.01 19.31 -18.30
N GLU A 71 27.90 18.58 -18.12
CA GLU A 71 26.53 18.98 -18.43
C GLU A 71 25.66 19.03 -17.17
N ALA A 72 26.24 19.43 -16.03
CA ALA A 72 25.48 19.70 -14.82
C ALA A 72 24.32 20.66 -15.15
N ASP A 73 23.11 20.28 -14.72
CA ASP A 73 21.84 20.98 -14.95
C ASP A 73 21.17 20.80 -16.34
N GLN A 74 21.75 20.02 -17.26
CA GLN A 74 21.04 19.64 -18.49
C GLN A 74 19.97 18.59 -18.19
N ARG A 75 18.72 18.90 -18.57
CA ARG A 75 17.57 18.01 -18.35
C ARG A 75 16.80 17.70 -19.62
N ILE A 76 16.19 16.53 -19.65
CA ILE A 76 15.20 16.14 -20.65
C ILE A 76 13.94 15.66 -19.93
N GLU A 77 12.77 16.09 -20.42
CA GLU A 77 11.50 15.57 -19.93
C GLU A 77 11.23 14.21 -20.58
N VAL A 78 10.68 13.30 -19.80
CA VAL A 78 10.41 11.94 -20.19
C VAL A 78 8.95 11.62 -19.89
N ILE A 79 8.26 10.98 -20.82
CA ILE A 79 6.87 10.56 -20.65
C ILE A 79 6.73 9.04 -20.83
N LEU A 80 6.17 8.40 -19.81
CA LEU A 80 5.74 7.00 -19.87
C LEU A 80 4.21 7.00 -19.97
N LYS A 81 3.70 6.79 -21.18
CA LYS A 81 2.27 6.67 -21.47
C LYS A 81 1.98 5.50 -22.40
N ILE A 82 0.74 5.01 -22.38
CA ILE A 82 0.24 4.07 -23.39
C ILE A 82 0.03 4.85 -24.70
N ILE A 83 0.78 4.53 -25.74
CA ILE A 83 0.68 5.13 -27.09
C ILE A 83 0.35 4.00 -28.05
N GLN A 84 -0.76 4.12 -28.79
CA GLN A 84 -1.10 3.19 -29.89
C GLN A 84 -0.97 1.69 -29.50
N ASP A 85 -1.31 1.34 -28.25
CA ASP A 85 -1.20 -0.01 -27.68
C ASP A 85 0.22 -0.61 -27.64
N GLU A 86 1.28 0.19 -27.79
CA GLU A 86 2.68 -0.29 -27.67
C GLU A 86 3.02 -0.82 -26.28
N LEU A 87 2.32 -0.35 -25.24
CA LEU A 87 2.49 -0.80 -23.85
C LEU A 87 1.14 -1.11 -23.20
N SER A 88 1.04 -2.29 -22.58
CA SER A 88 -0.08 -2.64 -21.73
C SER A 88 -0.03 -1.89 -20.39
N ILE A 89 -1.16 -1.82 -19.68
CA ILE A 89 -1.24 -1.24 -18.34
C ILE A 89 -0.25 -1.93 -17.38
N GLU A 90 -0.07 -3.24 -17.53
CA GLU A 90 0.82 -4.04 -16.69
C GLU A 90 2.30 -3.75 -16.97
N GLN A 91 2.67 -3.52 -18.23
CA GLN A 91 4.03 -3.11 -18.59
C GLN A 91 4.35 -1.71 -18.05
N VAL A 92 3.43 -0.75 -18.20
CA VAL A 92 3.58 0.60 -17.62
C VAL A 92 3.75 0.54 -16.10
N GLU A 93 2.97 -0.30 -15.42
CA GLU A 93 3.10 -0.50 -13.98
C GLU A 93 4.44 -1.16 -13.64
N THR A 94 4.85 -2.20 -14.37
CA THR A 94 6.14 -2.89 -14.15
C THR A 94 7.33 -1.93 -14.28
N ILE A 95 7.37 -1.10 -15.32
CA ILE A 95 8.42 -0.08 -15.54
C ILE A 95 8.46 0.90 -14.37
N ARG A 96 7.31 1.44 -13.95
CA ARG A 96 7.21 2.39 -12.81
C ARG A 96 7.71 1.82 -11.50
N HIS A 97 7.54 0.52 -11.32
CA HIS A 97 7.90 -0.19 -10.10
C HIS A 97 9.38 -0.53 -10.03
N ARG A 98 10.04 -0.63 -11.19
CA ARG A 98 11.46 -0.94 -11.30
C ARG A 98 12.35 0.24 -10.93
N VAL A 99 11.88 1.48 -11.12
CA VAL A 99 12.68 2.70 -11.00
C VAL A 99 12.27 3.57 -9.82
N ASN A 100 13.23 4.21 -9.17
CA ASN A 100 13.03 5.19 -8.10
C ASN A 100 13.70 6.53 -8.46
N VAL A 101 13.20 7.60 -7.83
CA VAL A 101 13.86 8.91 -7.92
C VAL A 101 15.25 8.80 -7.27
N GLY A 102 16.26 9.31 -7.97
CA GLY A 102 17.67 9.19 -7.63
C GLY A 102 18.42 8.11 -8.40
N ASP A 103 17.71 7.12 -8.96
CA ASP A 103 18.34 6.04 -9.72
C ASP A 103 18.95 6.58 -11.03
N VAL A 104 20.10 6.02 -11.40
CA VAL A 104 20.67 6.19 -12.74
C VAL A 104 20.05 5.12 -13.63
N VAL A 105 19.36 5.57 -14.68
CA VAL A 105 18.60 4.70 -15.58
C VAL A 105 19.05 4.89 -17.02
N VAL A 106 18.84 3.86 -17.83
CA VAL A 106 18.82 3.95 -19.29
C VAL A 106 17.37 3.81 -19.74
N ILE A 107 16.93 4.78 -20.52
CA ILE A 107 15.58 4.87 -21.06
C ILE A 107 15.65 4.63 -22.56
N SER A 108 14.91 3.64 -23.05
CA SER A 108 14.75 3.38 -24.47
C SER A 108 13.40 3.87 -24.96
N GLY A 109 13.38 4.45 -26.16
CA GLY A 109 12.16 4.89 -26.83
C GLY A 109 12.47 5.94 -27.89
N PHE A 110 11.59 6.92 -28.08
CA PHE A 110 11.72 7.88 -29.19
C PHE A 110 11.53 9.33 -28.74
N LEU A 111 12.07 10.27 -29.51
CA LEU A 111 12.03 11.70 -29.19
C LEU A 111 10.85 12.39 -29.90
N GLU A 112 10.25 13.36 -29.22
CA GLU A 112 9.31 14.32 -29.79
C GLU A 112 9.86 15.73 -29.53
N LYS A 113 9.97 16.56 -30.57
CA LYS A 113 10.31 17.99 -30.39
C LYS A 113 9.12 18.72 -29.79
N THR A 114 9.38 19.45 -28.72
CA THR A 114 8.42 20.37 -28.09
C THR A 114 8.80 21.80 -28.44
N HIS A 115 7.85 22.57 -28.97
CA HIS A 115 8.06 23.99 -29.25
C HIS A 115 7.91 24.78 -27.95
N THR A 116 9.00 25.31 -27.41
CA THR A 116 8.93 26.47 -26.52
C THR A 116 8.83 27.71 -27.40
N SER A 117 7.62 28.28 -27.51
CA SER A 117 7.42 29.56 -28.18
C SER A 117 8.11 30.66 -27.38
N ASP A 118 9.31 31.06 -27.78
CA ASP A 118 9.81 32.40 -27.49
C ASP A 118 9.79 33.19 -28.81
N ALA A 119 9.03 34.27 -28.80
CA ALA A 119 9.12 35.32 -29.79
C ALA A 119 10.56 35.84 -29.84
N ASP A 120 10.99 36.23 -31.03
CA ASP A 120 12.33 36.75 -31.36
C ASP A 120 13.36 35.66 -31.69
N GLY A 121 13.34 35.26 -32.97
CA GLY A 121 14.14 34.18 -33.57
C GLY A 121 15.65 34.41 -33.59
N ILE A 122 16.28 34.35 -32.42
CA ILE A 122 17.73 34.22 -32.28
C ILE A 122 18.01 33.12 -31.23
N GLY A 123 18.22 31.89 -31.70
CA GLY A 123 18.82 30.82 -30.89
C GLY A 123 17.88 29.87 -30.12
N ALA A 124 16.70 29.54 -30.65
CA ALA A 124 15.83 28.53 -30.04
C ALA A 124 16.49 27.13 -30.08
N VAL A 125 16.98 26.66 -28.93
CA VAL A 125 17.44 25.26 -28.77
C VAL A 125 16.20 24.37 -28.72
N ALA A 126 16.12 23.37 -29.59
CA ALA A 126 15.01 22.42 -29.61
C ALA A 126 14.87 21.71 -28.25
N SER A 127 13.72 21.85 -27.60
CA SER A 127 13.36 21.06 -26.43
C SER A 127 12.81 19.71 -26.89
N PHE A 128 13.14 18.64 -26.17
CA PHE A 128 12.68 17.29 -26.49
C PHE A 128 11.92 16.67 -25.33
N LEU A 129 10.90 15.90 -25.68
CA LEU A 129 10.18 14.98 -24.82
C LEU A 129 10.53 13.55 -25.24
N LEU A 130 11.09 12.75 -24.33
CA LEU A 130 11.42 11.36 -24.58
C LEU A 130 10.24 10.46 -24.21
N HIS A 131 9.65 9.78 -25.19
CA HIS A 131 8.62 8.76 -24.97
C HIS A 131 9.27 7.43 -24.62
N VAL A 132 8.82 6.84 -23.52
CA VAL A 132 9.42 5.61 -22.97
C VAL A 132 8.77 4.37 -23.57
N ARG A 133 9.61 3.45 -24.05
CA ARG A 133 9.27 2.05 -24.32
C ARG A 133 9.74 1.12 -23.20
N ASP A 134 10.94 1.34 -22.67
CA ASP A 134 11.44 0.65 -21.46
C ASP A 134 12.36 1.55 -20.62
N MET A 135 12.47 1.24 -19.34
CA MET A 135 13.45 1.86 -18.43
C MET A 135 14.15 0.77 -17.63
N THR A 136 15.48 0.81 -17.67
CA THR A 136 16.33 -0.12 -16.94
C THR A 136 17.24 0.62 -15.97
N VAL A 137 17.28 0.16 -14.72
CA VAL A 137 18.15 0.72 -13.68
C VAL A 137 19.58 0.25 -13.94
N VAL A 138 20.49 1.21 -14.11
CA VAL A 138 21.94 0.96 -14.19
C VAL A 138 22.56 0.99 -12.80
N THR A 139 22.15 1.96 -11.98
CA THR A 139 22.64 2.10 -10.61
C THR A 139 21.51 2.62 -9.73
N ALA A 140 21.09 1.83 -8.75
CA ALA A 140 20.08 2.25 -7.81
C ALA A 140 20.68 3.19 -6.77
N TRP A 141 19.98 4.28 -6.44
CA TRP A 141 20.47 5.27 -5.47
C TRP A 141 20.75 4.65 -4.10
N LYS A 142 19.86 3.77 -3.65
CA LYS A 142 19.98 3.07 -2.35
C LYS A 142 21.28 2.27 -2.23
N ASP A 143 21.82 1.78 -3.34
CA ASP A 143 23.02 0.94 -3.37
C ASP A 143 24.26 1.82 -3.47
N ALA A 144 24.21 2.89 -4.27
CA ALA A 144 25.28 3.88 -4.38
C ALA A 144 25.40 4.81 -3.16
N SER A 145 24.32 5.00 -2.40
CA SER A 145 24.26 5.89 -1.23
C SER A 145 23.42 5.29 -0.10
N PRO A 146 23.93 4.25 0.59
CA PRO A 146 23.20 3.55 1.64
C PRO A 146 22.83 4.48 2.81
N GLY A 147 21.55 4.49 3.19
CA GLY A 147 21.05 5.27 4.34
C GLY A 147 20.91 6.77 4.10
N VAL A 148 21.29 7.28 2.92
CA VAL A 148 21.16 8.70 2.57
C VAL A 148 19.95 8.89 1.64
N PRO A 149 18.95 9.70 2.02
CA PRO A 149 17.83 10.00 1.12
C PRO A 149 18.30 10.87 -0.06
N PHE A 150 17.82 10.56 -1.25
CA PHE A 150 18.07 11.39 -2.43
C PHE A 150 17.42 12.76 -2.29
N GLN A 151 18.16 13.83 -2.58
CA GLN A 151 17.65 15.19 -2.61
C GLN A 151 17.62 15.72 -4.04
N PRO A 152 16.43 15.77 -4.67
CA PRO A 152 16.33 16.22 -6.06
C PRO A 152 16.58 17.72 -6.16
N ARG A 153 17.47 18.11 -7.09
CA ARG A 153 17.68 19.52 -7.44
C ARG A 153 16.45 20.08 -8.16
N PRO A 154 15.89 21.23 -7.73
CA PRO A 154 14.82 21.89 -8.47
C PRO A 154 15.28 22.26 -9.88
N THR A 155 14.40 22.19 -10.88
CA THR A 155 14.68 22.72 -12.21
C THR A 155 14.90 24.22 -12.10
N ALA A 156 16.08 24.72 -12.47
CA ALA A 156 16.37 26.15 -12.48
C ALA A 156 15.44 26.84 -13.50
N ALA A 157 14.45 27.59 -13.02
CA ALA A 157 13.67 28.45 -13.88
C ALA A 157 14.60 29.56 -14.43
N PRO A 158 14.51 29.93 -15.72
CA PRO A 158 15.28 31.05 -16.24
C PRO A 158 14.93 32.32 -15.46
N LYS A 159 15.95 33.03 -14.98
CA LYS A 159 15.81 34.31 -14.27
C LYS A 159 15.26 35.35 -15.25
N LYS A 160 13.96 35.61 -15.25
CA LYS A 160 13.39 36.81 -15.89
C LYS A 160 13.75 38.02 -15.04
N SER A 161 14.60 38.91 -15.56
CA SER A 161 14.85 40.23 -14.97
C SER A 161 13.58 41.08 -15.05
N GLY A 162 13.33 41.82 -13.97
CA GLY A 162 12.16 42.63 -13.62
C GLY A 162 11.23 43.13 -14.73
N SER A 163 9.94 42.79 -14.58
CA SER A 163 8.88 43.77 -14.32
C SER A 163 7.63 43.04 -13.85
N ALA A 164 6.93 43.63 -12.90
CA ALA A 164 5.87 43.01 -12.12
C ALA A 164 4.58 42.79 -12.93
N THR A 165 4.19 41.52 -13.09
CA THR A 165 2.79 41.05 -13.13
C THR A 165 2.79 39.55 -12.85
N ASN A 166 2.29 39.16 -11.68
CA ASN A 166 2.31 37.80 -11.17
C ASN A 166 1.07 37.02 -11.62
N VAL A 167 1.26 35.97 -12.43
CA VAL A 167 0.28 34.88 -12.59
C VAL A 167 0.98 33.58 -12.18
N GLY A 168 0.69 33.09 -10.97
CA GLY A 168 1.09 31.76 -10.48
C GLY A 168 0.16 30.70 -11.09
N LYS A 169 0.63 29.53 -11.54
CA LYS A 169 1.24 28.40 -10.81
C LYS A 169 0.20 27.61 -10.00
N GLU A 170 -0.52 26.74 -10.70
CA GLU A 170 -1.23 25.60 -10.10
C GLU A 170 -0.35 24.34 -10.21
N THR A 171 0.13 23.85 -9.06
CA THR A 171 0.42 22.43 -8.85
C THR A 171 -0.20 22.06 -7.51
N SER A 172 -1.51 21.87 -7.54
CA SER A 172 -2.27 21.32 -6.43
C SER A 172 -2.24 19.80 -6.49
N ALA A 173 -1.84 19.23 -5.36
CA ALA A 173 -2.04 17.84 -5.01
C ALA A 173 -3.55 17.53 -5.05
N VAL A 174 -3.98 16.80 -6.07
CA VAL A 174 -5.34 16.26 -6.15
C VAL A 174 -5.40 14.99 -5.31
N GLY A 175 -5.91 15.14 -4.09
CA GLY A 175 -6.65 14.07 -3.43
C GLY A 175 -8.01 13.97 -4.11
N SER A 176 -8.33 12.78 -4.58
CA SER A 176 -9.56 12.43 -5.28
C SER A 176 -10.82 12.96 -4.58
N ALA A 177 -11.55 13.82 -5.28
CA ALA A 177 -12.98 14.05 -5.07
C ALA A 177 -13.67 13.45 -6.30
N SER A 178 -14.41 12.36 -6.09
CA SER A 178 -15.32 11.81 -7.08
C SER A 178 -16.53 12.74 -7.23
N SER A 179 -16.98 12.85 -8.47
CA SER A 179 -18.15 13.58 -8.98
C SER A 179 -19.47 13.21 -8.30
N GLY A 180 -20.32 14.21 -8.05
CA GLY A 180 -21.75 14.04 -7.77
C GLY A 180 -22.33 15.15 -6.91
N GLU A 181 -23.21 15.95 -7.52
CA GLU A 181 -24.17 16.91 -6.95
C GLU A 181 -23.68 18.29 -6.45
N GLN A 182 -24.17 19.31 -7.16
CA GLN A 182 -24.05 20.73 -6.85
C GLN A 182 -25.00 21.08 -5.71
N THR A 183 -24.47 21.65 -4.62
CA THR A 183 -25.24 22.43 -3.66
C THR A 183 -24.50 23.75 -3.36
N PRO A 184 -25.22 24.88 -3.16
CA PRO A 184 -24.62 26.20 -3.08
C PRO A 184 -24.18 26.54 -1.65
N GLY A 185 -22.92 26.96 -1.48
CA GLY A 185 -22.37 27.45 -0.22
C GLY A 185 -20.97 26.89 0.08
N ARG A 186 -19.96 27.21 -0.75
CA ARG A 186 -18.61 26.68 -0.59
C ARG A 186 -17.92 27.35 0.62
N ALA A 187 -17.88 26.65 1.76
CA ALA A 187 -17.05 27.03 2.90
C ALA A 187 -15.57 27.12 2.47
N VAL A 188 -14.91 28.23 2.79
CA VAL A 188 -13.52 28.46 2.39
C VAL A 188 -12.61 27.51 3.19
N ALA A 189 -11.90 26.62 2.50
CA ALA A 189 -11.10 25.58 3.14
C ALA A 189 -9.73 26.12 3.62
N HIS A 190 -9.27 25.66 4.79
CA HIS A 190 -7.95 26.01 5.31
C HIS A 190 -6.80 25.41 4.49
N CYS A 191 -5.72 26.17 4.32
CA CYS A 191 -4.50 25.68 3.70
C CYS A 191 -3.85 24.59 4.55
N LYS A 192 -3.78 23.36 4.03
CA LYS A 192 -3.18 22.21 4.73
C LYS A 192 -1.72 22.46 5.14
N PHE A 193 -0.95 23.15 4.31
CA PHE A 193 0.46 23.44 4.60
C PHE A 193 0.57 24.48 5.73
N TRP A 194 -0.13 25.60 5.59
CA TRP A 194 -0.15 26.64 6.61
C TRP A 194 -0.62 26.14 7.98
N ILE A 195 -1.74 25.42 8.04
CA ILE A 195 -2.32 24.97 9.32
C ILE A 195 -1.47 23.90 10.04
N ASN A 196 -0.64 23.16 9.30
CA ASN A 196 0.23 22.13 9.89
C ASN A 196 1.64 22.65 10.21
N SER A 197 2.25 23.43 9.32
CA SER A 197 3.67 23.82 9.40
C SER A 197 3.91 25.33 9.46
N ARG A 198 2.86 26.17 9.37
CA ARG A 198 2.96 27.65 9.25
C ARG A 198 3.79 28.13 8.06
N THR A 199 3.96 27.25 7.08
CA THR A 199 4.74 27.51 5.89
C THR A 199 3.94 27.04 4.69
N CYS A 200 3.65 27.95 3.78
CA CYS A 200 3.00 27.65 2.51
C CYS A 200 3.89 28.15 1.37
N HIS A 201 4.17 27.28 0.41
CA HIS A 201 5.02 27.60 -0.74
C HIS A 201 4.41 28.66 -1.67
N LEU A 202 3.08 28.88 -1.59
CA LEU A 202 2.37 29.91 -2.35
C LEU A 202 2.33 31.26 -1.63
N GLY A 203 2.67 31.31 -0.33
CA GLY A 203 2.59 32.53 0.47
C GLY A 203 1.24 33.23 0.33
N ASP A 204 1.28 34.54 0.07
CA ASP A 204 0.09 35.38 -0.10
C ASP A 204 -0.73 35.08 -1.37
N LYS A 205 -0.19 34.27 -2.30
CA LYS A 205 -0.92 33.82 -3.49
C LYS A 205 -1.76 32.57 -3.25
N CYS A 206 -1.80 32.06 -2.02
CA CYS A 206 -2.58 30.87 -1.70
C CYS A 206 -4.09 31.20 -1.67
N GLU A 207 -4.87 30.49 -2.47
CA GLU A 207 -6.35 30.63 -2.50
C GLU A 207 -7.04 30.02 -1.27
N LEU A 208 -6.28 29.33 -0.41
CA LEU A 208 -6.76 28.67 0.79
C LEU A 208 -6.46 29.53 2.03
N VAL A 209 -7.31 29.42 3.05
CA VAL A 209 -7.21 30.31 4.23
C VAL A 209 -5.90 30.06 5.00
N HIS A 210 -5.12 31.13 5.17
CA HIS A 210 -4.01 31.23 6.11
C HIS A 210 -4.50 31.92 7.37
N ILE A 211 -4.67 31.15 8.46
CA ILE A 211 -5.15 31.66 9.74
C ILE A 211 -4.04 32.46 10.43
N ASP A 212 -4.42 33.54 11.12
CA ASP A 212 -3.54 34.33 11.97
C ASP A 212 -3.11 33.58 13.26
N ASP A 213 -2.06 34.08 13.92
CA ASP A 213 -1.50 33.41 15.10
C ASP A 213 -2.48 33.33 16.29
N ALA A 214 -3.38 34.31 16.42
CA ALA A 214 -4.35 34.37 17.50
C ALA A 214 -5.36 33.20 17.46
N ASN A 215 -5.82 32.83 16.26
CA ASN A 215 -6.84 31.79 16.08
C ASN A 215 -6.27 30.43 15.66
N PHE A 216 -4.96 30.34 15.40
CA PHE A 216 -4.30 29.15 14.86
C PHE A 216 -4.58 27.87 15.66
N LYS A 217 -4.49 27.92 16.99
CA LYS A 217 -4.65 26.73 17.84
C LYS A 217 -6.08 26.19 17.78
N ALA A 218 -7.08 27.06 17.85
CA ALA A 218 -8.49 26.70 17.77
C ALA A 218 -8.85 26.18 16.38
N ALA A 219 -8.46 26.90 15.34
CA ALA A 219 -8.72 26.52 13.95
C ALA A 219 -8.02 25.20 13.57
N ARG A 220 -6.79 24.95 14.04
CA ARG A 220 -6.11 23.67 13.85
C ARG A 220 -6.84 22.52 14.57
N ALA A 221 -7.32 22.74 15.79
CA ALA A 221 -8.07 21.73 16.52
C ALA A 221 -9.36 21.37 15.78
N GLN A 222 -10.11 22.37 15.32
CA GLN A 222 -11.33 22.18 14.53
C GLN A 222 -11.04 21.45 13.21
N TRP A 223 -10.02 21.89 12.46
CA TRP A 223 -9.62 21.25 11.20
C TRP A 223 -9.19 19.79 11.38
N LEU A 224 -8.51 19.47 12.49
CA LEU A 224 -8.14 18.09 12.82
C LEU A 224 -9.38 17.25 13.17
N GLU A 225 -10.31 17.82 13.93
CA GLU A 225 -11.56 17.17 14.31
C GLU A 225 -12.42 16.87 13.08
N GLU A 226 -12.71 17.87 12.23
CA GLU A 226 -13.48 17.69 10.98
C GLU A 226 -12.85 16.64 10.06
N ARG A 227 -11.51 16.63 9.96
CA ARG A 227 -10.80 15.62 9.16
C ARG A 227 -10.85 14.24 9.79
N LEU A 228 -10.79 14.15 11.12
CA LEU A 228 -10.92 12.88 11.83
C LEU A 228 -12.34 12.33 11.63
N GLN A 229 -13.35 13.20 11.71
CA GLN A 229 -14.75 12.88 11.44
C GLN A 229 -14.93 12.39 10.00
N LEU A 230 -14.53 13.17 9.00
CA LEU A 230 -14.58 12.78 7.58
C LEU A 230 -13.83 11.48 7.30
N LYS A 231 -12.68 11.26 7.95
CA LYS A 231 -11.91 10.03 7.81
C LYS A 231 -12.64 8.82 8.38
N ARG A 232 -13.35 8.98 9.51
CA ARG A 232 -14.17 7.92 10.12
C ARG A 232 -15.37 7.60 9.24
N SER A 233 -16.11 8.62 8.79
CA SER A 233 -17.25 8.43 7.89
C SER A 233 -16.85 7.75 6.58
N ARG A 234 -15.73 8.15 5.96
CA ARG A 234 -15.21 7.51 4.73
C ARG A 234 -14.68 6.10 4.92
N ALA A 235 -14.33 5.72 6.15
CA ALA A 235 -13.83 4.38 6.47
C ALA A 235 -14.94 3.44 6.93
N GLN A 236 -16.14 3.96 7.19
CA GLN A 236 -17.32 3.19 7.50
C GLN A 236 -17.68 2.32 6.30
N LEU A 237 -18.00 1.05 6.56
CA LEU A 237 -18.56 0.15 5.56
C LEU A 237 -20.09 0.25 5.65
N ASP A 238 -20.78 0.14 4.51
CA ASP A 238 -22.23 0.36 4.44
C ASP A 238 -23.02 -0.57 5.38
N ASP A 239 -22.54 -1.81 5.56
CA ASP A 239 -23.16 -2.82 6.43
C ASP A 239 -22.74 -2.72 7.91
N ASP A 240 -21.86 -1.78 8.29
CA ASP A 240 -21.33 -1.67 9.65
C ASP A 240 -22.32 -0.93 10.57
N PRO A 241 -22.91 -1.62 11.57
CA PRO A 241 -23.94 -1.05 12.43
C PRO A 241 -23.38 -0.12 13.52
N HIS A 242 -22.06 -0.07 13.72
CA HIS A 242 -21.46 0.74 14.78
C HIS A 242 -21.30 2.18 14.34
N ASP A 243 -21.69 3.13 15.19
CA ASP A 243 -21.43 4.55 14.96
C ASP A 243 -19.93 4.80 14.69
N ALA A 244 -19.65 5.47 13.57
CA ALA A 244 -18.30 5.79 13.14
C ALA A 244 -17.52 6.59 14.19
N HIS A 245 -18.21 7.35 15.04
CA HIS A 245 -17.62 8.20 16.08
C HIS A 245 -17.57 7.53 17.46
N GLY A 246 -18.45 6.56 17.74
CA GLY A 246 -18.49 5.77 18.98
C GLY A 246 -17.47 4.63 19.05
N LYS A 247 -16.73 4.36 17.97
CA LYS A 247 -15.72 3.29 17.90
C LYS A 247 -14.56 3.53 18.86
N THR A 248 -14.11 2.45 19.49
CA THR A 248 -12.93 2.48 20.34
C THR A 248 -11.65 2.72 19.53
N SER A 249 -10.64 3.31 20.16
CA SER A 249 -9.39 3.63 19.47
C SER A 249 -8.60 2.39 19.05
N LYS A 250 -7.77 2.54 18.02
CA LYS A 250 -6.88 1.47 17.49
C LYS A 250 -5.99 0.80 18.53
N SER A 251 -5.70 1.45 19.65
CA SER A 251 -4.90 0.84 20.73
C SER A 251 -5.65 -0.27 21.47
N LYS A 252 -6.99 -0.26 21.45
CA LYS A 252 -7.84 -1.24 22.13
C LYS A 252 -8.36 -2.36 21.23
N ARG A 253 -8.06 -2.34 19.92
CA ARG A 253 -8.57 -3.33 18.96
C ARG A 253 -8.29 -4.78 19.35
N ALA A 254 -7.14 -5.07 19.96
CA ALA A 254 -6.81 -6.42 20.41
C ALA A 254 -7.72 -6.89 21.55
N GLU A 255 -8.00 -6.02 22.51
CA GLU A 255 -8.93 -6.28 23.61
C GLU A 255 -10.35 -6.51 23.07
N VAL A 256 -10.83 -5.62 22.20
CA VAL A 256 -12.15 -5.74 21.56
C VAL A 256 -12.29 -7.02 20.74
N PHE A 257 -11.25 -7.37 19.97
CA PHE A 257 -11.26 -8.60 19.17
C PHE A 257 -11.30 -9.83 20.07
N VAL A 258 -10.51 -9.87 21.15
CA VAL A 258 -10.49 -11.01 22.09
C VAL A 258 -11.80 -11.11 22.88
N ASP A 259 -12.39 -10.00 23.31
CA ASP A 259 -13.71 -10.02 23.95
C ASP A 259 -14.78 -10.59 23.01
N TRP A 260 -14.71 -10.21 21.72
CA TRP A 260 -15.58 -10.80 20.71
C TRP A 260 -15.31 -12.29 20.50
N LEU A 261 -14.05 -12.74 20.44
CA LEU A 261 -13.71 -14.17 20.33
C LEU A 261 -14.27 -14.97 21.51
N VAL A 262 -14.12 -14.47 22.74
CA VAL A 262 -14.66 -15.12 23.94
C VAL A 262 -16.17 -15.19 23.89
N LYS A 263 -16.85 -14.12 23.44
CA LYS A 263 -18.30 -14.12 23.25
C LYS A 263 -18.75 -15.11 22.16
N GLN A 264 -18.00 -15.20 21.06
CA GLN A 264 -18.36 -15.97 19.88
C GLN A 264 -18.11 -17.47 20.06
N PHE A 265 -16.95 -17.84 20.61
CA PHE A 265 -16.52 -19.23 20.71
C PHE A 265 -16.60 -19.79 22.13
N GLY A 266 -16.60 -18.94 23.17
CA GLY A 266 -16.54 -19.38 24.56
C GLY A 266 -15.13 -19.71 25.03
N VAL A 267 -14.84 -19.44 26.31
CA VAL A 267 -13.50 -19.69 26.90
C VAL A 267 -13.12 -21.16 26.85
N GLU A 268 -14.08 -22.05 27.09
CA GLU A 268 -13.86 -23.50 27.11
C GLU A 268 -13.38 -24.00 25.75
N THR A 269 -14.13 -23.71 24.68
CA THR A 269 -13.76 -24.07 23.31
C THR A 269 -12.41 -23.47 22.92
N LEU A 270 -12.19 -22.18 23.20
CA LEU A 270 -10.91 -21.53 22.91
C LEU A 270 -9.73 -22.20 23.63
N SER A 271 -9.97 -22.83 24.78
CA SER A 271 -8.95 -23.50 25.59
C SER A 271 -8.79 -24.99 25.28
N THR A 272 -9.53 -25.55 24.31
CA THR A 272 -9.37 -26.95 23.89
C THR A 272 -8.09 -27.17 23.09
N GLY A 273 -7.59 -28.42 23.07
CA GLY A 273 -6.40 -28.80 22.32
C GLY A 273 -5.17 -27.99 22.74
N VAL A 274 -4.46 -27.41 21.77
CA VAL A 274 -3.33 -26.49 22.01
C VAL A 274 -3.76 -25.02 22.16
N GLY A 275 -5.07 -24.77 22.13
CA GLY A 275 -5.67 -23.45 22.20
C GLY A 275 -5.65 -22.68 20.88
N VAL A 276 -5.59 -21.36 21.01
CA VAL A 276 -5.73 -20.41 19.90
C VAL A 276 -4.41 -20.25 19.12
N VAL A 277 -4.45 -20.29 17.80
CA VAL A 277 -3.28 -19.96 16.97
C VAL A 277 -3.44 -18.55 16.39
N ASP A 278 -2.62 -17.60 16.88
CA ASP A 278 -2.59 -16.20 16.45
C ASP A 278 -1.61 -16.01 15.29
N VAL A 279 -2.14 -15.98 14.07
CA VAL A 279 -1.36 -15.93 12.82
C VAL A 279 -1.08 -14.49 12.41
N ALA A 280 0.18 -14.20 12.09
CA ALA A 280 0.70 -12.88 11.74
C ALA A 280 0.35 -11.81 12.80
N GLY A 281 0.36 -12.21 14.08
CA GLY A 281 -0.01 -11.36 15.22
C GLY A 281 0.97 -10.22 15.53
N GLY A 282 2.08 -10.12 14.78
CA GLY A 282 3.07 -9.05 14.87
C GLY A 282 3.71 -8.95 16.24
N ARG A 283 3.39 -7.86 16.96
CA ARG A 283 3.94 -7.61 18.29
C ARG A 283 3.27 -8.45 19.39
N GLY A 284 2.33 -9.34 19.06
CA GLY A 284 1.65 -10.24 20.00
C GLY A 284 0.62 -9.55 20.88
N ASN A 285 -0.07 -8.51 20.38
CA ASN A 285 -1.09 -7.82 21.19
C ASN A 285 -2.29 -8.71 21.48
N VAL A 286 -2.78 -9.46 20.49
CA VAL A 286 -3.90 -10.39 20.63
C VAL A 286 -3.48 -11.58 21.51
N SER A 287 -2.33 -12.17 21.23
CA SER A 287 -1.76 -13.24 22.06
C SER A 287 -1.56 -12.81 23.52
N PHE A 288 -1.15 -11.57 23.80
CA PHE A 288 -1.05 -11.05 25.17
C PHE A 288 -2.43 -10.92 25.86
N GLU A 289 -3.45 -10.47 25.13
CA GLU A 289 -4.82 -10.36 25.62
C GLU A 289 -5.43 -11.73 25.95
N LEU A 290 -5.14 -12.76 25.14
CA LEU A 290 -5.56 -14.15 25.39
C LEU A 290 -4.77 -14.77 26.55
N TRP A 291 -3.45 -14.85 26.41
CA TRP A 291 -2.58 -15.60 27.31
C TRP A 291 -2.38 -14.91 28.65
N ASN A 292 -1.82 -13.70 28.65
CA ASN A 292 -1.37 -13.04 29.88
C ASN A 292 -2.51 -12.40 30.68
N LYS A 293 -3.56 -11.93 30.00
CA LYS A 293 -4.69 -11.26 30.67
C LYS A 293 -5.85 -12.20 31.02
N ARG A 294 -6.13 -13.21 30.19
CA ARG A 294 -7.30 -14.09 30.33
C ARG A 294 -6.94 -15.55 30.64
N GLY A 295 -5.66 -15.93 30.55
CA GLY A 295 -5.23 -17.32 30.79
C GLY A 295 -5.69 -18.29 29.71
N ILE A 296 -6.06 -17.81 28.53
CA ILE A 296 -6.49 -18.63 27.39
C ILE A 296 -5.22 -19.08 26.63
N PRO A 297 -4.98 -20.40 26.48
CA PRO A 297 -3.82 -20.91 25.75
C PRO A 297 -3.79 -20.39 24.31
N CYS A 298 -2.62 -19.95 23.88
CA CYS A 298 -2.42 -19.32 22.60
C CYS A 298 -0.96 -19.49 22.13
N THR A 299 -0.76 -19.75 20.84
CA THR A 299 0.54 -19.74 20.18
C THR A 299 0.57 -18.65 19.11
N LEU A 300 1.56 -17.75 19.16
CA LEU A 300 1.79 -16.72 18.16
C LEU A 300 2.63 -17.27 16.99
N ILE A 301 2.23 -17.03 15.76
CA ILE A 301 3.03 -17.26 14.55
C ILE A 301 3.29 -15.92 13.88
N ASP A 302 4.53 -15.43 13.92
CA ASP A 302 4.96 -14.25 13.16
C ASP A 302 6.48 -14.35 12.97
N PRO A 303 7.03 -14.05 11.78
CA PRO A 303 8.47 -14.13 11.52
C PRO A 303 9.29 -13.15 12.38
N ARG A 304 8.66 -12.12 12.97
CA ARG A 304 9.34 -11.12 13.80
C ARG A 304 9.12 -11.42 15.27
N PRO A 305 10.13 -11.22 16.13
CA PRO A 305 9.98 -11.45 17.56
C PRO A 305 8.93 -10.53 18.20
N MET A 306 8.19 -11.07 19.17
CA MET A 306 7.22 -10.31 19.96
C MET A 306 7.86 -9.09 20.64
N LYS A 307 7.15 -7.95 20.65
CA LYS A 307 7.65 -6.72 21.27
C LYS A 307 6.57 -6.06 22.13
N LEU A 308 6.71 -6.22 23.44
CA LEU A 308 5.78 -5.67 24.41
C LEU A 308 5.77 -4.14 24.42
N SER A 309 4.57 -3.60 24.60
CA SER A 309 4.34 -2.20 24.91
C SER A 309 4.63 -1.86 26.38
N LYS A 310 4.79 -0.57 26.67
CA LYS A 310 4.96 -0.07 28.06
C LYS A 310 3.80 -0.50 28.98
N VAL A 311 2.58 -0.56 28.44
CA VAL A 311 1.37 -0.96 29.18
C VAL A 311 1.43 -2.44 29.54
N GLN A 312 1.78 -3.30 28.58
CA GLN A 312 1.93 -4.74 28.80
C GLN A 312 3.06 -5.05 29.79
N MET A 313 4.21 -4.39 29.67
CA MET A 313 5.30 -4.53 30.64
C MET A 313 4.87 -4.12 32.06
N LYS A 314 4.09 -3.03 32.20
CA LYS A 314 3.55 -2.60 33.50
C LYS A 314 2.56 -3.62 34.06
N HIS A 315 1.72 -4.20 33.20
CA HIS A 315 0.79 -5.26 33.58
C HIS A 315 1.53 -6.48 34.15
N LEU A 316 2.53 -7.02 33.44
CA LEU A 316 3.32 -8.16 33.92
C LEU A 316 4.03 -7.86 35.25
N LYS A 317 4.59 -6.66 35.41
CA LYS A 317 5.21 -6.23 36.68
C LYS A 317 4.19 -6.21 37.83
N LYS A 318 2.94 -5.82 37.57
CA LYS A 318 1.87 -5.79 38.58
C LYS A 318 1.46 -7.21 38.96
N VAL A 319 1.26 -8.09 37.97
CA VAL A 319 0.93 -9.51 38.19
C VAL A 319 2.02 -10.20 39.01
N LYS A 320 3.30 -9.99 38.67
CA LYS A 320 4.44 -10.53 39.43
C LYS A 320 4.50 -10.10 40.89
N LYS A 321 3.97 -8.92 41.23
CA LYS A 321 3.92 -8.43 42.62
C LYS A 321 2.77 -9.01 43.42
N ASN A 322 1.66 -9.34 42.75
CA ASN A 322 0.41 -9.71 43.41
C ASN A 322 0.18 -11.23 43.47
N THR A 323 0.93 -12.02 42.70
CA THR A 323 0.69 -13.46 42.54
C THR A 323 1.99 -14.23 42.74
N THR A 324 2.03 -15.11 43.75
CA THR A 324 3.11 -16.10 43.98
C THR A 324 3.04 -17.29 43.01
N LEU A 325 1.98 -17.38 42.19
CA LEU A 325 1.78 -18.41 41.18
C LEU A 325 2.45 -18.04 39.85
N ILE A 326 3.00 -19.06 39.19
CA ILE A 326 3.81 -18.97 37.95
C ILE A 326 2.92 -18.74 36.70
N ALA A 327 1.64 -19.14 36.76
CA ALA A 327 0.70 -19.03 35.65
C ALA A 327 0.43 -17.56 35.27
N GLY A 328 0.79 -17.18 34.04
CA GLY A 328 0.59 -15.83 33.47
C GLY A 328 1.83 -14.92 33.45
N GLN A 329 2.98 -15.37 33.95
CA GLN A 329 4.23 -14.59 33.91
C GLN A 329 4.98 -14.68 32.57
N GLU A 330 4.90 -15.84 31.92
CA GLU A 330 5.54 -16.09 30.63
C GLU A 330 4.67 -15.57 29.48
N LEU A 331 5.31 -15.15 28.40
CA LEU A 331 4.62 -14.75 27.19
C LEU A 331 4.10 -15.99 26.45
N ALA A 332 3.08 -15.80 25.63
CA ALA A 332 2.59 -16.84 24.74
C ALA A 332 3.76 -17.43 23.91
N PRO A 333 3.84 -18.77 23.77
CA PRO A 333 4.78 -19.41 22.86
C PRO A 333 4.74 -18.76 21.47
N GLN A 334 5.91 -18.58 20.86
CA GLN A 334 6.03 -17.99 19.52
C GLN A 334 6.76 -18.93 18.56
N ARG A 335 6.20 -19.09 17.36
CA ARG A 335 6.86 -19.66 16.17
C ARG A 335 7.32 -18.50 15.28
N MET A 336 8.63 -18.32 15.15
CA MET A 336 9.23 -17.24 14.36
C MET A 336 9.36 -17.63 12.88
N GLU A 337 8.23 -17.82 12.21
CA GLU A 337 8.17 -18.34 10.83
C GLU A 337 7.09 -17.64 10.02
N LEU A 338 7.20 -17.71 8.69
CA LEU A 338 6.14 -17.28 7.78
C LEU A 338 5.01 -18.31 7.77
N PHE A 339 3.77 -17.83 7.73
CA PHE A 339 2.59 -18.69 7.64
C PHE A 339 2.07 -18.73 6.20
N ASN A 340 2.21 -19.89 5.54
CA ASN A 340 1.71 -20.14 4.20
C ASN A 340 1.33 -21.63 4.06
N THR A 341 0.48 -21.97 3.10
CA THR A 341 -0.05 -23.32 2.90
C THR A 341 0.98 -24.36 2.47
N GLU A 342 2.10 -23.91 1.88
CA GLU A 342 3.14 -24.76 1.30
C GLU A 342 4.19 -25.14 2.34
N SER A 343 5.12 -24.23 2.63
CA SER A 343 6.28 -24.47 3.49
C SER A 343 5.98 -24.63 4.98
N PHE A 344 4.89 -24.03 5.49
CA PHE A 344 4.61 -24.08 6.93
C PHE A 344 4.26 -25.51 7.38
N LEU A 345 3.54 -26.27 6.55
CA LEU A 345 3.06 -27.61 6.85
C LEU A 345 4.12 -28.71 6.62
N GLU A 346 5.25 -28.39 5.97
CA GLU A 346 6.35 -29.36 5.78
C GLU A 346 6.95 -29.83 7.11
N LYS A 347 6.80 -29.03 8.17
CA LYS A 347 7.23 -29.38 9.52
C LYS A 347 6.10 -30.13 10.24
N PRO A 348 6.29 -31.39 10.66
CA PRO A 348 5.25 -32.17 11.34
C PRO A 348 4.70 -31.50 12.60
N ALA A 349 5.56 -30.80 13.36
CA ALA A 349 5.15 -30.06 14.54
C ALA A 349 4.21 -28.88 14.24
N ASN A 350 4.36 -28.24 13.07
CA ASN A 350 3.50 -27.15 12.64
C ASN A 350 2.15 -27.69 12.14
N GLU A 351 2.16 -28.79 11.39
CA GLU A 351 0.92 -29.46 10.99
C GLU A 351 0.13 -29.92 12.22
N GLN A 352 0.81 -30.54 13.21
CA GLN A 352 0.19 -30.95 14.46
C GLN A 352 -0.39 -29.75 15.23
N LEU A 353 0.34 -28.63 15.31
CA LEU A 353 -0.16 -27.39 15.91
C LEU A 353 -1.48 -26.94 15.29
N ILE A 354 -1.60 -26.98 13.95
CA ILE A 354 -2.84 -26.59 13.26
C ILE A 354 -3.95 -27.62 13.47
N ARG A 355 -3.63 -28.93 13.45
CA ARG A 355 -4.60 -30.01 13.71
C ARG A 355 -5.14 -29.99 15.13
N GLU A 356 -4.35 -29.60 16.11
CA GLU A 356 -4.75 -29.55 17.51
C GLU A 356 -5.28 -28.18 17.94
N ALA A 357 -5.16 -27.16 17.11
CA ALA A 357 -5.70 -25.82 17.38
C ALA A 357 -7.22 -25.86 17.60
N SER A 358 -7.69 -25.10 18.58
CA SER A 358 -9.13 -24.86 18.78
C SER A 358 -9.68 -23.92 17.71
N VAL A 359 -8.94 -22.85 17.40
CA VAL A 359 -9.30 -21.83 16.42
C VAL A 359 -8.05 -21.20 15.82
N LEU A 360 -8.10 -20.89 14.52
CA LEU A 360 -7.09 -20.06 13.84
C LEU A 360 -7.57 -18.61 13.79
N ILE A 361 -6.77 -17.66 14.25
CA ILE A 361 -7.14 -16.24 14.22
C ILE A 361 -6.09 -15.39 13.52
N GLY A 362 -6.51 -14.24 13.01
CA GLY A 362 -5.59 -13.22 12.48
C GLY A 362 -6.21 -11.84 12.50
N MET A 363 -5.69 -10.95 13.34
CA MET A 363 -6.16 -9.55 13.38
C MET A 363 -5.25 -8.68 12.51
N HIS A 364 -5.69 -8.42 11.27
CA HIS A 364 -4.90 -7.78 10.22
C HIS A 364 -3.66 -8.60 9.82
N PRO A 365 -3.84 -9.87 9.41
CA PRO A 365 -2.73 -10.76 9.11
C PRO A 365 -2.16 -10.41 7.74
N ASP A 366 -1.19 -9.50 7.72
CA ASP A 366 -0.49 -9.08 6.50
C ASP A 366 0.09 -10.31 5.79
N GLU A 367 -0.21 -10.44 4.49
CA GLU A 367 0.23 -11.53 3.58
C GLU A 367 -0.22 -12.95 3.94
N ALA A 368 -0.66 -13.22 5.18
CA ALA A 368 -1.08 -14.55 5.64
C ALA A 368 -2.59 -14.79 5.60
N THR A 369 -3.39 -13.81 5.15
CA THR A 369 -4.86 -13.88 5.18
C THR A 369 -5.38 -15.14 4.48
N ASP A 370 -5.05 -15.38 3.22
CA ASP A 370 -5.54 -16.53 2.45
C ASP A 370 -5.14 -17.85 3.09
N ALA A 371 -3.89 -17.95 3.54
CA ALA A 371 -3.36 -19.15 4.16
C ALA A 371 -4.16 -19.54 5.43
N ILE A 372 -4.63 -18.56 6.21
CA ILE A 372 -5.48 -18.84 7.38
C ILE A 372 -6.80 -19.49 6.92
N PHE A 373 -7.46 -18.93 5.91
CA PHE A 373 -8.72 -19.48 5.39
C PHE A 373 -8.51 -20.86 4.79
N ASP A 374 -7.50 -21.01 3.93
CA ASP A 374 -7.23 -22.25 3.22
C ASP A 374 -6.87 -23.39 4.18
N MET A 375 -6.05 -23.10 5.20
CA MET A 375 -5.76 -24.09 6.25
C MET A 375 -6.98 -24.37 7.12
N ALA A 376 -7.74 -23.36 7.53
CA ALA A 376 -8.91 -23.56 8.35
C ALA A 376 -9.98 -24.42 7.64
N VAL A 377 -10.18 -24.20 6.34
CA VAL A 377 -11.06 -25.04 5.52
C VAL A 377 -10.47 -26.44 5.35
N LYS A 378 -9.18 -26.56 5.01
CA LYS A 378 -8.49 -27.87 4.80
C LYS A 378 -8.53 -28.77 6.04
N PHE A 379 -8.34 -28.20 7.24
CA PHE A 379 -8.29 -28.95 8.51
C PHE A 379 -9.60 -28.90 9.29
N ASP A 380 -10.66 -28.38 8.67
CA ASP A 380 -11.98 -28.18 9.29
C ASP A 380 -11.91 -27.47 10.67
N LYS A 381 -11.16 -26.37 10.72
CA LYS A 381 -11.00 -25.53 11.90
C LYS A 381 -11.94 -24.35 11.90
N SER A 382 -12.37 -23.99 13.11
CA SER A 382 -12.96 -22.70 13.38
C SER A 382 -11.90 -21.62 13.11
N PHE A 383 -12.34 -20.45 12.64
CA PHE A 383 -11.43 -19.33 12.45
C PHE A 383 -12.11 -17.97 12.63
N ALA A 384 -11.30 -16.94 12.87
CA ALA A 384 -11.74 -15.55 12.86
C ALA A 384 -10.62 -14.62 12.37
N VAL A 385 -10.86 -13.90 11.28
CA VAL A 385 -9.87 -13.06 10.61
C VAL A 385 -10.42 -11.66 10.37
N VAL A 386 -9.64 -10.64 10.70
CA VAL A 386 -9.96 -9.23 10.41
C VAL A 386 -9.12 -8.78 9.20
N PRO A 387 -9.58 -8.96 7.96
CA PRO A 387 -8.84 -8.56 6.77
C PRO A 387 -8.65 -7.03 6.72
N CYS A 388 -7.56 -6.57 6.11
CA CYS A 388 -7.30 -5.13 5.97
C CYS A 388 -6.65 -4.73 4.64
N CYS A 389 -5.61 -5.46 4.21
CA CYS A 389 -4.77 -5.13 3.09
C CYS A 389 -5.00 -6.14 1.96
N VAL A 390 -5.32 -5.65 0.77
CA VAL A 390 -5.63 -6.51 -0.38
C VAL A 390 -4.38 -7.13 -0.99
N PHE A 391 -3.23 -6.44 -0.94
CA PHE A 391 -1.97 -6.92 -1.54
C PHE A 391 -2.12 -7.42 -3.00
N GLY A 392 -2.95 -6.76 -3.82
CA GLY A 392 -3.27 -7.24 -5.19
C GLY A 392 -2.08 -7.38 -6.15
N ARG A 393 -0.91 -6.85 -5.81
CA ARG A 393 0.35 -7.10 -6.54
C ARG A 393 1.08 -8.35 -6.08
N THR A 394 1.07 -8.62 -4.77
CA THR A 394 1.66 -9.82 -4.19
C THR A 394 0.83 -11.05 -4.54
N PHE A 395 -0.49 -10.88 -4.71
CA PHE A 395 -1.43 -11.94 -5.06
C PHE A 395 -2.21 -11.59 -6.34
N PRO A 396 -1.53 -11.51 -7.50
CA PRO A 396 -2.13 -11.09 -8.75
C PRO A 396 -3.13 -12.10 -9.31
N ASP A 397 -3.11 -13.34 -8.82
CA ASP A 397 -3.94 -14.45 -9.29
C ASP A 397 -5.32 -14.50 -8.63
N ARG A 398 -5.58 -13.69 -7.60
CA ARG A 398 -6.92 -13.62 -7.01
C ARG A 398 -7.93 -13.08 -8.01
N ARG A 399 -9.09 -13.72 -8.07
CA ARG A 399 -10.23 -13.32 -8.91
C ARG A 399 -11.48 -13.15 -8.08
N VAL A 400 -12.30 -12.19 -8.48
CA VAL A 400 -13.61 -11.95 -7.87
C VAL A 400 -14.52 -13.14 -8.19
N SER A 401 -15.28 -13.61 -7.20
CA SER A 401 -16.06 -14.84 -7.37
C SER A 401 -17.20 -14.71 -8.38
N SER A 402 -17.80 -13.52 -8.45
CA SER A 402 -18.86 -13.17 -9.40
C SER A 402 -18.34 -12.84 -10.81
N ASP A 403 -17.05 -12.54 -10.95
CA ASP A 403 -16.42 -12.19 -12.23
C ASP A 403 -14.97 -12.73 -12.28
N PRO A 404 -14.77 -13.93 -12.87
CA PRO A 404 -13.46 -14.57 -12.97
C PRO A 404 -12.39 -13.81 -13.77
N GLU A 405 -12.78 -12.82 -14.57
CA GLU A 405 -11.83 -11.98 -15.32
C GLU A 405 -11.34 -10.79 -14.46
N LYS A 406 -12.11 -10.41 -13.43
CA LYS A 406 -11.79 -9.28 -12.56
C LYS A 406 -10.79 -9.68 -11.47
N ARG A 407 -9.64 -8.98 -11.45
CA ARG A 407 -8.65 -9.08 -10.37
C ARG A 407 -9.15 -8.47 -9.06
N VAL A 408 -8.75 -9.07 -7.95
CA VAL A 408 -9.04 -8.55 -6.60
C VAL A 408 -8.11 -7.39 -6.28
N VAL A 409 -8.60 -6.16 -6.40
CA VAL A 409 -7.80 -4.92 -6.20
C VAL A 409 -8.41 -3.94 -5.21
N SER A 410 -9.69 -4.09 -4.87
CA SER A 410 -10.36 -3.32 -3.81
C SER A 410 -10.61 -4.18 -2.56
N PHE A 411 -10.99 -3.52 -1.46
CA PHE A 411 -11.32 -4.23 -0.23
C PHE A 411 -12.60 -5.07 -0.40
N ASP A 412 -13.60 -4.57 -1.13
CA ASP A 412 -14.86 -5.27 -1.30
C ASP A 412 -14.69 -6.51 -2.18
N ASP A 413 -13.88 -6.41 -3.26
CA ASP A 413 -13.44 -7.57 -4.05
C ASP A 413 -12.78 -8.64 -3.17
N PHE A 414 -11.98 -8.19 -2.19
CA PHE A 414 -11.25 -9.10 -1.31
C PHE A 414 -12.16 -9.80 -0.32
N VAL A 415 -13.15 -9.09 0.23
CA VAL A 415 -14.16 -9.69 1.09
C VAL A 415 -14.98 -10.73 0.33
N GLU A 416 -15.44 -10.39 -0.88
CA GLU A 416 -16.19 -11.32 -1.73
C GLU A 416 -15.37 -12.59 -2.03
N TYR A 417 -14.12 -12.41 -2.46
CA TYR A 417 -13.19 -13.51 -2.71
C TYR A 417 -13.00 -14.42 -1.48
N LEU A 418 -12.85 -13.85 -0.28
CA LEU A 418 -12.66 -14.62 0.95
C LEU A 418 -13.93 -15.35 1.39
N GLN A 419 -15.10 -14.72 1.28
CA GLN A 419 -16.38 -15.36 1.61
C GLN A 419 -16.71 -16.52 0.66
N ALA A 420 -16.28 -16.44 -0.60
CA ALA A 420 -16.47 -17.52 -1.58
C ALA A 420 -15.66 -18.79 -1.26
N LYS A 421 -14.67 -18.74 -0.35
CA LYS A 421 -13.85 -19.92 0.01
C LYS A 421 -14.65 -21.00 0.73
N HIS A 422 -15.72 -20.66 1.44
CA HIS A 422 -16.60 -21.63 2.09
C HIS A 422 -17.97 -21.02 2.42
N THR A 423 -19.06 -21.77 2.19
CA THR A 423 -20.44 -21.26 2.33
C THR A 423 -20.83 -20.89 3.75
N SER A 424 -20.18 -21.46 4.76
CA SER A 424 -20.43 -21.18 6.18
C SER A 424 -19.61 -19.99 6.73
N ILE A 425 -18.97 -19.19 5.88
CA ILE A 425 -18.22 -18.02 6.32
C ILE A 425 -19.18 -16.87 6.59
N GLU A 426 -19.18 -16.41 7.83
CA GLU A 426 -20.01 -15.32 8.31
C GLU A 426 -19.16 -14.05 8.47
N LYS A 427 -19.84 -12.90 8.55
CA LYS A 427 -19.21 -11.59 8.78
C LYS A 427 -19.83 -10.90 9.99
N ALA A 428 -19.00 -10.22 10.77
CA ALA A 428 -19.44 -9.33 11.85
C ALA A 428 -18.57 -8.07 11.88
N PHE A 429 -19.01 -7.05 12.62
CA PHE A 429 -18.29 -5.80 12.79
C PHE A 429 -17.90 -5.58 14.25
N LEU A 430 -16.65 -5.17 14.46
CA LEU A 430 -16.09 -4.94 15.78
C LEU A 430 -16.09 -3.43 16.09
N PRO A 431 -16.39 -3.00 17.33
CA PRO A 431 -16.53 -1.58 17.68
C PRO A 431 -15.16 -0.88 17.89
N PHE A 432 -14.29 -0.89 16.88
CA PHE A 432 -13.01 -0.16 16.91
C PHE A 432 -12.69 0.57 15.59
N ASP A 433 -11.87 1.61 15.68
CA ASP A 433 -11.47 2.49 14.58
C ASP A 433 -10.61 1.75 13.52
N GLY A 434 -10.94 1.94 12.24
CA GLY A 434 -10.20 1.35 11.10
C GLY A 434 -10.94 0.18 10.47
N LYS A 435 -10.20 -0.73 9.82
CA LYS A 435 -10.78 -1.97 9.26
C LYS A 435 -11.21 -2.86 10.41
N ASN A 436 -12.51 -3.05 10.59
CA ASN A 436 -13.10 -3.66 11.79
C ASN A 436 -14.04 -4.83 11.48
N MET A 437 -14.21 -5.17 10.20
CA MET A 437 -14.98 -6.34 9.78
C MET A 437 -14.18 -7.61 10.06
N VAL A 438 -14.78 -8.55 10.79
CA VAL A 438 -14.25 -9.89 11.01
C VAL A 438 -15.03 -10.88 10.13
N LEU A 439 -14.30 -11.73 9.41
CA LEU A 439 -14.83 -12.91 8.75
C LEU A 439 -14.51 -14.12 9.61
N PHE A 440 -15.50 -14.96 9.88
CA PHE A 440 -15.34 -16.07 10.81
C PHE A 440 -16.17 -17.28 10.41
N ARG A 441 -15.81 -18.42 11.00
CA ARG A 441 -16.51 -19.69 10.85
C ARG A 441 -16.40 -20.46 12.16
N SER A 442 -17.51 -21.00 12.62
CA SER A 442 -17.55 -21.95 13.73
C SER A 442 -17.76 -23.37 13.19
N THR A 443 -16.86 -24.29 13.54
CA THR A 443 -17.04 -25.72 13.32
C THR A 443 -17.65 -26.30 14.58
N GLY A 444 -18.91 -26.71 14.50
CA GLY A 444 -19.64 -27.21 15.66
C GLY A 444 -19.03 -28.52 16.15
N SER A 445 -18.59 -28.55 17.42
CA SER A 445 -18.85 -29.75 18.22
C SER A 445 -20.27 -29.58 18.73
N THR A 446 -21.20 -30.35 18.18
CA THR A 446 -22.60 -30.40 18.61
C THR A 446 -22.64 -30.82 20.07
N ILE A 447 -22.67 -29.87 21.00
CA ILE A 447 -23.17 -30.15 22.35
C ILE A 447 -24.68 -30.05 22.22
N THR A 448 -25.31 -31.21 22.14
CA THR A 448 -26.75 -31.41 22.18
C THR A 448 -27.33 -30.56 23.31
N ALA A 449 -28.22 -29.63 22.99
CA ALA A 449 -29.05 -28.97 23.98
C ALA A 449 -29.81 -30.05 24.75
N VAL A 450 -29.44 -30.28 26.03
CA VAL A 450 -30.24 -31.10 26.93
C VAL A 450 -31.54 -30.34 27.15
N SER A 451 -32.59 -30.86 26.52
CA SER A 451 -33.98 -30.54 26.78
C SER A 451 -34.26 -30.61 28.28
N GLN A 452 -34.60 -29.49 28.90
CA GLN A 452 -35.28 -29.52 30.19
C GLN A 452 -36.72 -30.00 29.95
N SER A 453 -36.95 -31.28 30.22
CA SER A 453 -38.28 -31.83 30.47
C SER A 453 -38.77 -31.26 31.80
N ASN A 454 -39.73 -30.34 31.75
CA ASN A 454 -40.57 -30.01 32.91
C ASN A 454 -41.54 -31.17 33.14
N ASP A 455 -41.15 -32.11 33.99
CA ASP A 455 -42.11 -32.89 34.77
C ASP A 455 -42.58 -32.03 35.94
N SER A 456 -43.88 -31.78 36.01
CA SER A 456 -44.53 -31.28 37.22
C SER A 456 -45.85 -32.01 37.39
N LYS A 457 -45.89 -32.84 38.43
CA LYS A 457 -47.10 -33.23 39.15
C LYS A 457 -47.66 -32.04 39.91
#